data_AF-A0A5K1FZ67-F1
#
_entry.id   AF-A0A5K1FZ67-F1
#
_cell.length_a   1.000
_cell.length_b   1.000
_cell.length_c   1.000
_cell.angle_alpha   90.00
_cell.angle_beta   90.00
_cell.angle_gamma   90.00
#
_symmetry.space_group_name_H-M   'P 1'
#
loop_
_entity.id
_entity.type
_entity.pdbx_description
1 polymer ?
#
loop_
_entity_poly.entity_id
_entity_poly.type
_entity_poly.pdbx_seq_one_letter_code
_entity_poly.pdbx_strand_id
1 'polypeptide(L)' 'LVLANPGHNVIHKIHESKFNNMIGDDNIFLSVAEAVRTCSSKAKWEV' A
#
# COMPACT_ATOMS: atom_id res chain seq x y z
N LEU A 1 3.81 -4.19 -5.44
CA LEU A 1 3.71 -2.72 -5.40
C LEU A 1 2.95 -2.34 -4.13
N VAL A 2 3.38 -1.31 -3.39
CA VAL A 2 2.67 -0.79 -2.20
C VAL A 2 2.52 0.72 -2.31
N LEU A 3 1.44 1.27 -1.75
CA LEU A 3 1.24 2.72 -1.58
C LEU A 3 1.47 3.08 -0.10
N ALA A 4 2.24 4.12 0.16
CA ALA A 4 2.58 4.54 1.50
C ALA A 4 2.28 6.02 1.71
N ASN A 5 1.69 6.33 2.87
CA ASN A 5 1.33 7.68 3.30
C ASN A 5 0.51 8.48 2.25
N PRO A 6 -0.55 7.90 1.65
CA PRO A 6 -1.43 8.70 0.80
C PRO A 6 -2.21 9.71 1.67
N GLY A 7 -2.29 10.95 1.21
CA GLY A 7 -3.19 11.93 1.82
C GLY A 7 -4.66 11.57 1.58
N HIS A 8 -5.57 12.11 2.41
CA HIS A 8 -7.00 11.81 2.38
C HIS A 8 -7.63 11.94 0.98
N ASN A 9 -7.28 13.01 0.24
CA ASN A 9 -7.78 13.24 -1.12
C ASN A 9 -7.32 12.17 -2.12
N VAL A 10 -6.15 11.55 -1.90
CA VAL A 10 -5.62 10.49 -2.74
C VAL A 10 -6.30 9.16 -2.41
N ILE A 11 -6.54 8.88 -1.13
CA ILE A 11 -7.28 7.70 -0.67
C ILE A 11 -8.68 7.67 -1.30
N HIS A 12 -9.40 8.79 -1.25
CA HIS A 12 -10.71 8.91 -1.86
C HIS A 12 -10.70 8.53 -3.35
N LYS A 13 -9.76 9.11 -4.11
CA LYS A 13 -9.60 8.83 -5.54
C LYS A 13 -9.21 7.38 -5.82
N ILE A 14 -8.42 6.76 -4.96
CA ILE A 14 -8.04 5.34 -5.08
C ILE A 14 -9.28 4.45 -4.97
N HIS A 15 -10.18 4.72 -4.02
CA HIS A 15 -11.44 3.97 -3.89
C HIS A 15 -12.43 4.29 -5.02
N GLU A 16 -12.58 5.55 -5.42
CA GLU A 16 -13.48 5.94 -6.53
C GLU A 16 -13.09 5.28 -7.86
N SER A 17 -11.78 5.22 -8.14
CA SER A 17 -11.25 4.56 -9.34
C SER A 17 -11.20 3.04 -9.24
N LYS A 18 -11.55 2.46 -8.07
CA LYS A 18 -11.40 1.04 -7.75
C LYS A 18 -9.95 0.54 -7.89
N PHE A 19 -8.97 1.43 -7.78
CA PHE A 19 -7.56 1.07 -7.89
C PHE A 19 -7.10 0.20 -6.72
N ASN A 20 -7.73 0.34 -5.54
CA ASN A 20 -7.57 -0.55 -4.40
C ASN A 20 -7.87 -2.02 -4.77
N ASN A 21 -8.85 -2.28 -5.63
CA ASN A 21 -9.16 -3.65 -6.08
C ASN A 21 -8.04 -4.23 -6.97
N MET A 22 -7.28 -3.37 -7.65
CA MET A 22 -6.18 -3.80 -8.53
C MET A 22 -4.90 -4.04 -7.74
N ILE A 23 -4.59 -3.20 -6.75
CA ILE A 23 -3.35 -3.34 -5.96
C ILE A 23 -3.55 -4.15 -4.67
N GLY A 24 -4.79 -4.34 -4.22
CA GLY A 24 -5.15 -4.90 -2.92
C GLY A 24 -5.14 -3.84 -1.81
N ASP A 25 -6.21 -3.77 -1.02
CA ASP A 25 -6.32 -2.88 0.14
C ASP A 25 -5.17 -3.10 1.15
N ASP A 26 -4.73 -4.35 1.32
CA ASP A 26 -3.60 -4.72 2.21
C ASP A 26 -2.24 -4.18 1.74
N ASN A 27 -2.18 -3.54 0.56
CA ASN A 27 -0.98 -2.91 0.04
C ASN A 27 -1.03 -1.37 0.12
N ILE A 28 -2.00 -0.79 0.83
CA ILE A 28 -2.11 0.65 1.11
C ILE A 28 -1.84 0.91 2.59
N PHE A 29 -0.76 1.64 2.89
CA PHE A 29 -0.30 1.92 4.25
C PHE A 29 -0.35 3.42 4.53
N LEU A 30 -0.83 3.83 5.70
CA LEU A 30 -0.79 5.23 6.12
C LEU A 30 0.60 5.66 6.61
N SER A 31 1.44 4.71 7.02
CA SER A 31 2.81 4.95 7.46
C SER A 31 3.82 4.35 6.50
N VAL A 32 4.84 5.15 6.15
CA VAL A 32 6.00 4.66 5.39
C VAL A 32 6.72 3.55 6.15
N ALA A 33 6.81 3.64 7.49
CA ALA A 33 7.48 2.63 8.30
C ALA A 33 6.80 1.26 8.21
N GLU A 34 5.46 1.23 8.17
CA GLU A 34 4.71 -0.02 7.99
C GLU A 34 4.89 -0.59 6.57
N ALA A 35 4.81 0.26 5.55
CA ALA A 35 5.06 -0.17 4.17
C ALA A 35 6.46 -0.80 4.01
N VAL A 36 7.49 -0.16 4.58
CA VAL A 36 8.86 -0.69 4.58
C VAL A 36 8.95 -2.02 5.30
N ARG A 37 8.40 -2.14 6.52
CA ARG A 37 8.39 -3.40 7.27
C ARG A 37 7.73 -4.54 6.49
N THR A 38 6.59 -4.28 5.86
CA THR A 38 5.89 -5.26 5.02
C THR A 38 6.77 -5.68 3.83
N CYS A 39 7.36 -4.73 3.11
CA CYS A 39 8.25 -5.02 1.99
C CYS A 39 9.51 -5.81 2.41
N SER A 40 10.13 -5.45 3.53
CA SER A 40 11.31 -6.15 4.05
C SER A 40 10.99 -7.57 4.51
N SER A 41 9.79 -7.81 5.07
CA SER A 41 9.35 -9.15 5.44
C SER A 41 9.08 -10.05 4.22
N LYS A 42 8.50 -9.49 3.16
CA LYS A 42 8.24 -10.21 1.89
C LYS A 42 9.54 -10.55 1.16
N ALA A 43 10.50 -9.64 1.12
CA ALA A 43 11.82 -9.88 0.52
C ALA A 43 12.60 -11.02 1.21
N LYS A 44 12.36 -11.26 2.51
CA LYS A 44 12.97 -12.37 3.25
C LYS A 44 12.48 -13.76 2.82
N TRP A 45 11.35 -13.84 2.11
CA TRP A 45 10.78 -15.09 1.60
C TRP A 45 11.11 -15.34 0.12
N GLU A 46 11.80 -14.40 -0.55
CA GLU A 46 12.24 -14.52 -1.94
C GLU A 46 13.73 -14.90 -2.06
N VAL A 47 14.23 -15.75 -1.14
CA VAL A 47 15.59 -16.32 -1.18
C VAL A 47 15.57 -17.84 -1.28
#